data_AF-A0A7S2X8L3-F1
#
_entry.id   AF-A0A7S2X8L3-F1
#
_cell.length_a   1.000
_cell.length_b   1.000
_cell.length_c   1.000
_cell.angle_alpha   90.00
_cell.angle_beta   90.00
_cell.angle_gamma   90.00
#
_symmetry.space_group_name_H-M   'P 1'
#
loop_
_entity.id
_entity.type
_entity.pdbx_description
1 polymer ?
#
loop_
_entity_poly.entity_id
_entity_poly.type
_entity_poly.pdbx_seq_one_letter_code
_entity_poly.pdbx_strand_id
1 'polypeptide(L)'
;QKPSGARFQTGSAAAPEAQENSPGEGKRYDMGCLWCKLYCANLENKKEGMRGVPVTAKKLSPQEVKLRLRQMQGEWKMTLVKCPPYHKNIKMTNDKVIIRGNELVGMSTETGVFGPKQKIRFMKSPTGKIYVDKHGSFVTVWKPDENCIEINNAMGFVVRYSRPRKRATKRSTLHTTRGSWAIDAQRLQAIRDRMTPYSSCSRENTLNVCPEEKLEVINTAIEMKLNA
;
A
#
# COMPACT_ATOMS: atom_id res chain seq x y z
N GLN A 1 -34.19 81.90 -28.41
CA GLN A 1 -32.95 81.12 -28.27
C GLN A 1 -32.76 80.79 -26.78
N LYS A 2 -32.89 79.51 -26.40
CA LYS A 2 -32.67 79.00 -25.04
C LYS A 2 -31.69 77.83 -25.18
N PRO A 3 -30.55 77.78 -24.46
CA PRO A 3 -29.68 76.62 -24.50
C PRO A 3 -30.19 75.54 -23.53
N SER A 4 -30.49 74.35 -24.04
CA SER A 4 -30.77 73.16 -23.24
C SER A 4 -29.45 72.52 -22.80
N GLY A 5 -29.14 72.60 -21.51
CA GLY A 5 -27.97 71.98 -20.91
C GLY A 5 -28.10 70.45 -20.84
N ALA A 6 -27.14 69.75 -21.44
CA ALA A 6 -26.99 68.31 -21.31
C ALA A 6 -26.35 67.97 -19.95
N ARG A 7 -27.06 67.17 -19.15
CA ARG A 7 -26.63 66.68 -17.84
C ARG A 7 -25.91 65.35 -18.02
N PHE A 8 -24.58 65.35 -17.93
CA PHE A 8 -23.78 64.13 -17.90
C PHE A 8 -23.98 63.42 -16.54
N GLN A 9 -24.52 62.20 -16.58
CA GLN A 9 -24.53 61.29 -15.43
C GLN A 9 -23.23 60.47 -15.46
N THR A 10 -22.35 60.69 -14.49
CA THR A 10 -21.18 59.83 -14.24
C THR A 10 -21.63 58.61 -13.44
N GLY A 11 -21.85 57.49 -14.13
CA GLY A 11 -22.07 56.19 -13.49
C GLY A 11 -20.76 55.68 -12.89
N SER A 12 -20.67 55.66 -11.57
CA SER A 12 -19.58 55.00 -10.83
C SER A 12 -19.80 53.49 -10.92
N ALA A 13 -19.02 52.81 -11.77
CA ALA A 13 -18.99 51.36 -11.84
C ALA A 13 -18.33 50.81 -10.56
N ALA A 14 -19.12 50.23 -9.67
CA ALA A 14 -18.61 49.47 -8.53
C ALA A 14 -17.83 48.26 -9.04
N ALA A 15 -16.57 48.13 -8.61
CA ALA A 15 -15.75 46.97 -8.88
C ALA A 15 -16.42 45.71 -8.29
N PRO A 16 -16.44 44.57 -9.01
CA PRO A 16 -17.00 43.35 -8.47
C PRO A 16 -16.18 42.91 -7.25
N GLU A 17 -16.85 42.78 -6.10
CA GLU A 17 -16.31 42.17 -4.89
C GLU A 17 -15.79 40.77 -5.23
N ALA A 18 -14.49 40.57 -5.07
CA ALA A 18 -13.88 39.25 -5.18
C ALA A 18 -14.43 38.37 -4.06
N GLN A 19 -15.37 37.48 -4.40
CA GLN A 19 -15.77 36.40 -3.52
C GLN A 19 -14.56 35.50 -3.26
N GLU A 20 -14.02 35.60 -2.05
CA GLU A 20 -13.07 34.65 -1.48
C GLU A 20 -13.73 33.25 -1.51
N ASN A 21 -13.32 32.43 -2.48
CA ASN A 21 -13.66 31.02 -2.49
C ASN A 21 -12.91 30.35 -1.34
N SER A 22 -13.60 30.18 -0.20
CA SER A 22 -13.15 29.35 0.90
C SER A 22 -12.68 27.99 0.35
N PRO A 23 -11.47 27.50 0.68
CA PRO A 23 -11.00 26.20 0.21
C PRO A 23 -11.95 25.12 0.71
N GLY A 24 -12.83 24.65 -0.19
CA GLY A 24 -13.89 23.71 0.15
C GLY A 24 -13.35 22.49 0.89
N GLU A 25 -13.98 22.15 2.01
CA GLU A 25 -13.66 20.96 2.80
C GLU A 25 -13.72 19.71 1.92
N GLY A 26 -12.56 19.25 1.45
CA GLY A 26 -12.47 18.05 0.65
C GLY A 26 -12.96 16.85 1.44
N LYS A 27 -13.97 16.15 0.92
CA LYS A 27 -14.50 14.93 1.54
C LYS A 27 -13.38 13.89 1.66
N ARG A 28 -13.03 13.51 2.89
CA ARG A 28 -12.09 12.43 3.20
C ARG A 28 -12.81 11.11 3.02
N TYR A 29 -12.23 10.20 2.23
CA TYR A 29 -12.80 8.87 2.07
C TYR A 29 -11.78 7.81 2.49
N ASP A 30 -12.20 6.98 3.44
CA ASP A 30 -11.47 5.78 3.84
C ASP A 30 -11.55 4.73 2.74
N MET A 31 -10.41 4.33 2.15
CA MET A 31 -10.35 3.34 1.08
C MET A 31 -10.77 1.93 1.51
N GLY A 32 -10.64 1.61 2.80
CA GLY A 32 -11.24 0.40 3.36
C GLY A 32 -12.77 0.45 3.27
N CYS A 33 -13.32 1.65 3.40
CA CYS A 33 -14.73 1.94 3.24
C CYS A 33 -15.12 2.33 1.80
N LEU A 34 -14.24 2.77 0.89
CA LEU A 34 -14.62 3.08 -0.50
C LEU A 34 -15.22 1.86 -1.17
N TRP A 35 -14.66 0.67 -0.91
CA TRP A 35 -15.18 -0.54 -1.52
C TRP A 35 -16.49 -1.06 -0.90
N CYS A 36 -16.88 -0.56 0.28
CA CYS A 36 -18.17 -0.87 0.90
C CYS A 36 -19.18 0.27 0.73
N LYS A 37 -18.83 1.51 1.05
CA LYS A 37 -19.71 2.69 0.96
C LYS A 37 -20.02 3.11 -0.47
N LEU A 38 -19.07 3.12 -1.41
CA LEU A 38 -19.42 3.40 -2.81
C LEU A 38 -20.15 2.21 -3.45
N TYR A 39 -19.93 1.00 -2.93
CA TYR A 39 -20.64 -0.20 -3.35
C TYR A 39 -22.09 -0.18 -2.87
N CYS A 40 -22.33 0.18 -1.60
CA CYS A 40 -23.68 0.34 -1.04
C CYS A 40 -24.40 1.56 -1.64
N ALA A 41 -23.71 2.69 -1.81
CA ALA A 41 -24.32 3.91 -2.38
C ALA A 41 -24.63 3.80 -3.89
N ASN A 42 -23.83 3.04 -4.66
CA ASN A 42 -24.13 2.78 -6.08
C ASN A 42 -25.15 1.66 -6.30
N LEU A 43 -25.34 0.75 -5.33
CA LEU A 43 -26.40 -0.26 -5.41
C LEU A 43 -27.80 0.38 -5.33
N GLU A 44 -27.97 1.43 -4.52
CA GLU A 44 -29.24 2.17 -4.43
C GLU A 44 -29.56 2.97 -5.71
N ASN A 45 -28.53 3.49 -6.39
CA ASN A 45 -28.71 4.37 -7.56
C ASN A 45 -28.65 3.68 -8.94
N LYS A 46 -28.65 2.34 -9.02
CA LYS A 46 -28.90 1.45 -10.19
C LYS A 46 -28.38 1.79 -11.61
N LYS A 47 -27.69 2.92 -11.85
CA LYS A 47 -27.37 3.43 -13.19
C LYS A 47 -25.88 3.56 -13.48
N GLU A 48 -25.01 3.51 -12.47
CA GLU A 48 -23.55 3.48 -12.68
C GLU A 48 -22.96 2.25 -12.02
N GLY A 49 -23.25 1.10 -12.64
CA GLY A 49 -22.82 -0.22 -12.18
C GLY A 49 -21.30 -0.37 -12.20
N MET A 50 -20.79 -1.18 -11.26
CA MET A 50 -19.42 -1.66 -11.35
C MET A 50 -19.16 -2.26 -12.73
N ARG A 51 -17.99 -1.96 -13.30
CA ARG A 51 -17.57 -2.45 -14.62
C ARG A 51 -17.75 -3.97 -14.80
N GLY A 52 -17.50 -4.74 -13.74
CA GLY A 52 -17.51 -6.20 -13.80
C GLY A 52 -16.33 -6.75 -14.60
N VAL A 53 -16.21 -8.08 -14.57
CA VAL A 53 -15.22 -8.81 -15.36
C VAL A 53 -15.94 -9.36 -16.60
N PRO A 54 -15.38 -9.20 -17.82
CA PRO A 54 -15.98 -9.78 -19.02
C PRO A 54 -16.16 -11.29 -18.88
N VAL A 55 -17.28 -11.82 -19.38
CA VAL A 55 -17.56 -13.27 -19.37
C VAL A 55 -16.53 -14.12 -20.11
N THR A 56 -15.80 -13.50 -21.05
CA THR A 56 -14.73 -14.15 -21.82
C THR A 56 -13.39 -14.19 -21.08
N ALA A 57 -13.27 -13.53 -19.91
CA ALA A 57 -12.06 -13.57 -19.11
C ALA A 57 -11.91 -14.91 -18.40
N LYS A 58 -10.74 -15.53 -18.54
CA LYS A 58 -10.41 -16.81 -17.91
C LYS A 58 -9.47 -16.60 -16.72
N LYS A 59 -9.56 -17.46 -15.71
CA LYS A 59 -8.58 -17.47 -14.60
C LYS A 59 -7.18 -17.74 -15.18
N LEU A 60 -6.17 -17.06 -14.65
CA LEU A 60 -4.78 -17.40 -14.98
C LEU A 60 -4.42 -18.80 -14.47
N SER A 61 -3.38 -19.38 -15.07
CA SER A 61 -2.83 -20.65 -14.59
C SER A 61 -2.30 -20.51 -13.15
N PRO A 62 -2.30 -21.58 -12.34
CA PRO A 62 -1.79 -21.51 -10.97
C PRO A 62 -0.34 -21.02 -10.86
N GLN A 63 0.50 -21.37 -11.85
CA GLN A 63 1.91 -20.95 -11.91
C GLN A 63 2.03 -19.43 -12.15
N GLU A 64 1.28 -18.88 -13.10
CA GLU A 64 1.24 -17.43 -13.35
C GLU A 64 0.69 -16.67 -12.14
N VAL A 65 -0.35 -17.18 -11.49
CA VAL A 65 -0.91 -16.60 -10.27
C VAL A 65 0.16 -16.54 -9.18
N LYS A 66 0.87 -17.66 -8.94
CA LYS A 66 1.93 -17.74 -7.94
C LYS A 66 3.05 -16.74 -8.22
N LEU A 67 3.49 -16.63 -9.48
CA LEU A 67 4.53 -15.67 -9.89
C LEU A 67 4.11 -14.22 -9.60
N ARG A 68 2.89 -13.84 -10.03
CA ARG A 68 2.38 -12.47 -9.83
C ARG A 68 2.17 -12.14 -8.36
N LEU A 69 1.60 -13.07 -7.58
CA LEU A 69 1.44 -12.88 -6.14
C LEU A 69 2.78 -12.72 -5.44
N ARG A 70 3.81 -13.50 -5.83
CA ARG A 70 5.17 -13.37 -5.29
C ARG A 70 5.72 -11.96 -5.52
N GLN A 71 5.57 -11.41 -6.71
CA GLN A 71 6.00 -10.05 -7.05
C GLN A 71 5.27 -8.96 -6.24
N MET A 72 4.01 -9.22 -5.88
CA MET A 72 3.18 -8.29 -5.11
C MET A 72 3.38 -8.36 -3.59
N GLN A 73 4.05 -9.37 -3.03
CA GLN A 73 4.11 -9.55 -1.56
C GLN A 73 4.76 -8.37 -0.83
N GLY A 74 4.24 -7.99 0.34
CA GLY A 74 4.84 -7.01 1.24
C GLY A 74 4.13 -5.65 1.25
N GLU A 75 4.82 -4.62 1.74
CA GLU A 75 4.26 -3.27 1.89
C GLU A 75 4.34 -2.48 0.58
N TRP A 76 3.28 -1.72 0.31
CA TRP A 76 3.16 -0.77 -0.79
C TRP A 76 2.54 0.54 -0.29
N LYS A 77 2.99 1.63 -0.87
CA LYS A 77 2.35 2.94 -0.81
C LYS A 77 1.41 3.09 -2.00
N MET A 78 0.16 3.39 -1.72
CA MET A 78 -0.85 3.74 -2.71
C MET A 78 -0.78 5.24 -3.01
N THR A 79 -1.07 5.63 -4.24
CA THR A 79 -1.22 7.04 -4.65
C THR A 79 -2.27 7.11 -5.73
N LEU A 80 -3.19 8.06 -5.60
CA LEU A 80 -4.25 8.26 -6.57
C LEU A 80 -3.68 9.01 -7.78
N VAL A 81 -3.77 8.39 -8.97
CA VAL A 81 -3.26 8.95 -10.24
C VAL A 81 -4.37 9.65 -11.00
N LYS A 82 -5.56 9.05 -11.05
CA LYS A 82 -6.71 9.59 -11.78
C LYS A 82 -8.00 9.34 -11.03
N CYS A 83 -8.84 10.37 -10.94
CA CYS A 83 -10.20 10.28 -10.45
C CYS A 83 -11.21 10.27 -11.62
N PRO A 84 -12.36 9.60 -11.48
CA PRO A 84 -13.50 9.80 -12.36
C PRO A 84 -13.96 11.27 -12.32
N PRO A 85 -14.54 11.81 -13.41
CA PRO A 85 -14.97 13.21 -13.49
C PRO A 85 -15.96 13.63 -12.39
N TYR A 86 -16.79 12.68 -11.94
CA TYR A 86 -17.83 12.89 -10.92
C TYR A 86 -17.28 12.97 -9.49
N HIS A 87 -16.00 12.63 -9.29
CA HIS A 87 -15.35 12.55 -7.99
C HIS A 87 -14.23 13.58 -7.86
N LYS A 88 -14.55 14.86 -8.07
CA LYS A 88 -13.64 15.97 -7.78
C LYS A 88 -13.47 16.07 -6.26
N ASN A 89 -12.25 16.21 -5.77
CA ASN A 89 -11.88 16.40 -4.36
C ASN A 89 -11.78 15.15 -3.46
N ILE A 90 -11.60 13.95 -4.02
CA ILE A 90 -11.32 12.75 -3.19
C ILE A 90 -9.87 12.74 -2.70
N LYS A 91 -9.71 12.66 -1.37
CA LYS A 91 -8.43 12.35 -0.72
C LYS A 91 -8.43 10.91 -0.24
N MET A 92 -7.31 10.24 -0.45
CA MET A 92 -7.09 8.86 -0.03
C MET A 92 -6.54 8.85 1.40
N THR A 93 -7.28 8.32 2.38
CA THR A 93 -6.84 8.31 3.79
C THR A 93 -5.96 7.10 4.15
N ASN A 94 -6.07 6.01 3.38
CA ASN A 94 -5.21 4.84 3.53
C ASN A 94 -4.24 4.85 2.37
N ASP A 95 -3.05 5.38 2.59
CA ASP A 95 -1.99 5.43 1.58
C ASP A 95 -1.01 4.26 1.71
N LYS A 96 -1.23 3.34 2.65
CA LYS A 96 -0.44 2.11 2.80
C LYS A 96 -1.29 0.88 2.65
N VAL A 97 -0.67 -0.15 2.10
CA VAL A 97 -1.29 -1.46 1.93
C VAL A 97 -0.24 -2.55 2.09
N ILE A 98 -0.64 -3.63 2.74
CA ILE A 98 0.19 -4.82 2.90
C ILE A 98 -0.47 -5.96 2.15
N ILE A 99 0.29 -6.62 1.29
CA ILE A 99 -0.14 -7.78 0.52
C ILE A 99 0.51 -9.03 1.11
N ARG A 100 -0.31 -10.00 1.52
CA ARG A 100 0.12 -11.28 2.11
C ARG A 100 -0.65 -12.42 1.46
N GLY A 101 0.06 -13.34 0.80
CA GLY A 101 -0.57 -14.39 0.01
C GLY A 101 -1.42 -13.78 -1.10
N ASN A 102 -2.71 -14.10 -1.13
CA ASN A 102 -3.70 -13.52 -2.05
C ASN A 102 -4.61 -12.47 -1.37
N GLU A 103 -4.23 -11.96 -0.20
CA GLU A 103 -4.97 -10.95 0.53
C GLU A 103 -4.26 -9.60 0.48
N LEU A 104 -5.04 -8.56 0.26
CA LEU A 104 -4.64 -7.16 0.33
C LEU A 104 -5.32 -6.54 1.55
N VAL A 105 -4.54 -5.88 2.40
CA VAL A 105 -5.04 -5.20 3.61
C VAL A 105 -4.58 -3.75 3.59
N GLY A 106 -5.52 -2.81 3.46
CA GLY A 106 -5.24 -1.39 3.58
C GLY A 106 -4.92 -1.01 5.03
N MET A 107 -4.06 -0.02 5.22
CA MET A 107 -3.73 0.52 6.54
C MET A 107 -3.77 2.05 6.48
N SER A 108 -4.50 2.66 7.41
CA SER A 108 -4.47 4.10 7.60
C SER A 108 -3.14 4.49 8.25
N THR A 109 -2.43 5.45 7.68
CA THR A 109 -1.22 5.99 8.30
C THR A 109 -1.52 6.90 9.49
N GLU A 110 -2.67 7.56 9.49
CA GLU A 110 -3.09 8.46 10.57
C GLU A 110 -3.51 7.68 11.82
N THR A 111 -4.30 6.61 11.67
CA THR A 111 -4.88 5.88 12.80
C THR A 111 -4.19 4.55 13.09
N GLY A 112 -3.38 4.04 12.16
CA GLY A 112 -2.80 2.68 12.24
C GLY A 112 -3.83 1.56 12.08
N VAL A 113 -5.10 1.89 11.83
CA VAL A 113 -6.19 0.91 11.72
C VAL A 113 -6.11 0.18 10.38
N PHE A 114 -6.27 -1.15 10.44
CA PHE A 114 -6.36 -2.00 9.25
C PHE A 114 -7.78 -1.95 8.68
N GLY A 115 -7.86 -1.71 7.37
CA GLY A 115 -9.09 -1.85 6.60
C GLY A 115 -9.47 -3.32 6.35
N PRO A 116 -10.65 -3.56 5.76
CA PRO A 116 -11.10 -4.90 5.42
C PRO A 116 -10.14 -5.59 4.45
N LYS A 117 -10.02 -6.91 4.62
CA LYS A 117 -9.21 -7.75 3.74
C LYS A 117 -9.87 -7.90 2.37
N GLN A 118 -9.06 -7.79 1.32
CA GLN A 118 -9.48 -7.86 -0.07
C GLN A 118 -8.80 -9.05 -0.75
N LYS A 119 -9.57 -9.95 -1.37
CA LYS A 119 -8.99 -11.10 -2.10
C LYS A 119 -8.56 -10.69 -3.51
N ILE A 120 -7.28 -10.88 -3.81
CA ILE A 120 -6.68 -10.71 -5.13
C ILE A 120 -7.00 -11.95 -5.98
N ARG A 121 -7.53 -11.74 -7.18
CA ARG A 121 -7.87 -12.79 -8.15
C ARG A 121 -7.42 -12.39 -9.54
N PHE A 122 -6.53 -13.16 -10.16
CA PHE A 122 -6.10 -12.86 -11.53
C PHE A 122 -6.96 -13.55 -12.57
N MET A 123 -7.52 -12.76 -13.49
CA MET A 123 -8.20 -13.23 -14.69
C MET A 123 -7.63 -12.49 -15.90
N LYS A 124 -7.56 -13.15 -17.06
CA LYS A 124 -7.05 -12.60 -18.30
C LYS A 124 -8.13 -12.67 -19.37
N SER A 125 -8.42 -11.53 -19.97
CA SER A 125 -9.31 -11.45 -21.14
C SER A 125 -8.60 -11.90 -22.41
N PRO A 126 -9.34 -12.21 -23.49
CA PRO A 126 -8.74 -12.55 -24.79
C PRO A 126 -7.81 -11.48 -25.35
N THR A 127 -8.05 -10.20 -25.03
CA THR A 127 -7.19 -9.07 -25.43
C THR A 127 -5.93 -8.92 -24.58
N GLY A 128 -5.70 -9.82 -23.62
CA GLY A 128 -4.53 -9.80 -22.75
C GLY A 128 -4.67 -8.92 -21.50
N LYS A 129 -5.77 -8.18 -21.33
CA LYS A 129 -6.01 -7.37 -20.12
C LYS A 129 -6.15 -8.26 -18.89
N ILE A 130 -5.47 -7.89 -17.80
CA ILE A 130 -5.42 -8.62 -16.53
C ILE A 130 -6.31 -7.94 -15.50
N TYR A 131 -7.32 -8.66 -15.04
CA TYR A 131 -8.22 -8.28 -13.95
C TYR A 131 -7.70 -8.85 -12.62
N VAL A 132 -7.88 -8.09 -11.53
CA VAL A 132 -7.30 -8.41 -10.20
C VAL A 132 -8.34 -8.71 -9.12
N ASP A 133 -9.63 -8.59 -9.45
CA ASP A 133 -10.75 -8.92 -8.57
C ASP A 133 -11.99 -9.33 -9.38
N LYS A 134 -13.07 -9.70 -8.68
CA LYS A 134 -14.36 -10.06 -9.29
C LYS A 134 -15.19 -8.85 -9.77
N HIS A 135 -14.76 -7.64 -9.46
CA HIS A 135 -15.53 -6.40 -9.67
C HIS A 135 -15.14 -5.68 -10.96
N GLY A 136 -14.05 -6.09 -11.60
CA GLY A 136 -13.61 -5.49 -12.86
C GLY A 136 -12.44 -4.52 -12.72
N SER A 137 -11.73 -4.55 -11.59
CA SER A 137 -10.47 -3.82 -11.48
C SER A 137 -9.42 -4.51 -12.34
N PHE A 138 -8.66 -3.73 -13.11
CA PHE A 138 -7.65 -4.27 -14.03
C PHE A 138 -6.35 -3.49 -13.96
N VAL A 139 -5.26 -4.19 -14.28
CA VAL A 139 -3.91 -3.64 -14.31
C VAL A 139 -3.73 -2.76 -15.54
N THR A 140 -3.32 -1.50 -15.34
CA THR A 140 -2.91 -0.58 -16.42
C THR A 140 -1.40 -0.55 -16.61
N VAL A 141 -0.63 -0.72 -15.53
CA VAL A 141 0.84 -0.80 -15.57
C VAL A 141 1.30 -1.96 -14.69
N TRP A 142 2.15 -2.83 -15.25
CA TRP A 142 2.73 -3.97 -14.53
C TRP A 142 4.26 -3.94 -14.61
N LYS A 143 4.89 -3.24 -13.67
CA LYS A 143 6.36 -3.13 -13.58
C LYS A 143 6.83 -3.38 -12.14
N PRO A 144 6.63 -4.60 -11.61
CA PRO A 144 6.94 -4.89 -10.22
C PRO A 144 8.42 -4.71 -9.88
N ASP A 145 9.32 -4.95 -10.84
CA ASP A 145 10.78 -4.77 -10.66
C ASP A 145 11.18 -3.29 -10.54
N GLU A 146 10.43 -2.40 -11.20
CA GLU A 146 10.52 -0.94 -11.02
C GLU A 146 9.71 -0.47 -9.80
N ASN A 147 9.19 -1.40 -8.98
CA ASN A 147 8.33 -1.12 -7.83
C ASN A 147 7.09 -0.31 -8.21
N CYS A 148 6.49 -0.56 -9.37
CA CYS A 148 5.36 0.19 -9.88
C CYS A 148 4.26 -0.73 -10.43
N ILE A 149 3.06 -0.65 -9.85
CA ILE A 149 1.86 -1.31 -10.36
C ILE A 149 0.75 -0.27 -10.40
N GLU A 150 0.01 -0.18 -11.50
CA GLU A 150 -1.19 0.66 -11.57
C GLU A 150 -2.42 -0.19 -11.82
N ILE A 151 -3.48 0.09 -11.06
CA ILE A 151 -4.76 -0.59 -11.16
C ILE A 151 -5.84 0.45 -11.38
N ASN A 152 -6.60 0.28 -12.46
CA ASN A 152 -7.86 0.98 -12.69
C ASN A 152 -8.97 0.16 -12.03
N ASN A 153 -9.47 0.63 -10.89
CA ASN A 153 -10.48 -0.10 -10.14
C ASN A 153 -11.84 -0.13 -10.88
N ALA A 154 -12.76 -0.96 -10.39
CA ALA A 154 -14.10 -1.11 -10.97
C ALA A 154 -14.90 0.20 -11.07
N MET A 155 -14.53 1.22 -10.29
CA MET A 155 -15.18 2.54 -10.23
C MET A 155 -14.44 3.60 -11.06
N GLY A 156 -13.38 3.23 -11.78
CA GLY A 156 -12.65 4.14 -12.67
C GLY A 156 -11.52 4.95 -12.03
N PHE A 157 -11.21 4.74 -10.75
CA PHE A 157 -10.03 5.34 -10.12
C PHE A 157 -8.78 4.59 -10.57
N VAL A 158 -7.74 5.33 -10.95
CA VAL A 158 -6.42 4.75 -11.23
C VAL A 158 -5.55 4.95 -10.00
N VAL A 159 -5.19 3.85 -9.34
CA VAL A 159 -4.35 3.84 -8.15
C VAL A 159 -3.00 3.24 -8.51
N ARG A 160 -1.93 3.98 -8.21
CA ARG A 160 -0.55 3.52 -8.31
C ARG A 160 -0.09 2.95 -6.97
N TYR A 161 0.49 1.76 -7.03
CA TYR A 161 1.14 1.08 -5.94
C TYR A 161 2.64 1.20 -6.17
N SER A 162 3.34 1.80 -5.21
CA SER A 162 4.80 1.92 -5.23
C SER A 162 5.39 1.33 -3.96
N ARG A 163 6.55 0.68 -4.02
CA ARG A 163 7.23 0.30 -2.77
C ARG A 163 7.64 1.57 -2.02
N PRO A 164 7.48 1.63 -0.69
CA PRO A 164 8.11 2.70 0.07
C PRO A 164 9.61 2.66 -0.26
N ARG A 165 10.14 3.77 -0.79
CA ARG A 165 11.59 3.90 -0.94
C ARG A 165 12.16 3.59 0.43
N LYS A 166 13.00 2.55 0.55
CA LYS A 166 13.84 2.40 1.72
C LYS A 166 14.51 3.75 1.83
N ARG A 167 14.09 4.58 2.81
CA ARG A 167 14.82 5.82 3.09
C ARG A 167 16.23 5.31 3.22
N ALA A 168 17.13 5.74 2.32
CA ALA A 168 18.53 5.39 2.42
C ALA A 168 18.82 5.70 3.86
N THR A 169 19.00 4.66 4.68
CA THR A 169 19.15 4.82 6.11
C THR A 169 20.33 5.74 6.12
N LYS A 170 20.13 7.03 6.44
CA LYS A 170 21.25 7.92 6.67
C LYS A 170 21.99 7.12 7.70
N ARG A 171 23.13 6.55 7.31
CA ARG A 171 24.05 5.94 8.25
C ARG A 171 24.27 7.13 9.16
N SER A 172 23.53 7.13 10.27
CA SER A 172 23.92 7.85 11.44
C SER A 172 25.34 7.34 11.57
N THR A 173 26.29 8.20 11.18
CA THR A 173 27.64 8.15 11.71
C THR A 173 27.42 8.30 13.20
N LEU A 174 26.95 7.22 13.82
CA LEU A 174 27.22 6.88 15.19
C LEU A 174 28.73 6.98 15.17
N HIS A 175 29.23 8.09 15.70
CA HIS A 175 30.58 8.17 16.18
C HIS A 175 30.75 6.91 17.02
N THR A 176 31.35 5.89 16.42
CA THR A 176 31.84 4.72 17.10
C THR A 176 32.96 5.26 17.94
N THR A 177 32.62 5.77 19.13
CA THR A 177 33.57 5.91 20.20
C THR A 177 34.16 4.52 20.36
N ARG A 178 35.43 4.36 19.98
CA ARG A 178 36.24 3.16 20.20
C ARG A 178 36.02 2.73 21.65
N GLY A 179 35.17 1.74 21.89
CA GLY A 179 34.74 1.36 23.24
C GLY A 179 33.48 0.48 23.27
N SER A 180 32.62 0.56 22.26
CA SER A 180 31.33 -0.17 22.27
C SER A 180 31.39 -1.66 21.86
N TRP A 181 32.56 -2.21 21.49
CA TRP A 181 32.68 -3.62 21.06
C TRP A 181 32.67 -4.61 22.23
N ALA A 182 33.07 -4.17 23.42
CA ALA A 182 33.09 -5.03 24.61
C ALA A 182 31.67 -5.40 25.10
N ILE A 183 30.70 -4.50 24.90
CA ILE A 183 29.32 -4.70 25.35
C ILE A 183 28.61 -5.74 24.48
N ASP A 184 28.82 -5.73 23.17
CA ASP A 184 28.15 -6.68 22.27
C ASP A 184 28.68 -8.10 22.41
N ALA A 185 29.98 -8.28 22.66
CA ALA A 185 30.56 -9.61 22.91
C ALA A 185 30.02 -10.24 24.22
N GLN A 186 29.95 -9.47 25.32
CA GLN A 186 29.38 -9.95 26.58
C GLN A 186 27.89 -10.27 26.46
N ARG A 187 27.13 -9.49 25.67
CA ARG A 187 25.70 -9.71 25.47
C ARG A 187 25.43 -10.97 24.65
N LEU A 188 26.25 -11.24 23.64
CA LEU A 188 26.18 -12.48 22.85
C LEU A 188 26.59 -13.71 23.68
N GLN A 189 27.62 -13.58 24.53
CA GLN A 189 28.02 -14.66 25.44
C GLN A 189 26.93 -14.96 26.49
N ALA A 190 26.33 -13.94 27.09
CA ALA A 190 25.22 -14.13 28.04
C ALA A 190 23.97 -14.77 27.39
N ILE A 191 23.73 -14.53 26.10
CA ILE A 191 22.67 -15.21 25.33
C ILE A 191 23.03 -16.68 25.10
N ARG A 192 24.30 -16.98 24.79
CA ARG A 192 24.81 -18.35 24.65
C ARG A 192 24.66 -19.14 25.95
N ASP A 193 25.11 -18.54 27.06
CA ASP A 193 25.08 -19.18 28.38
C ASP A 193 23.64 -19.39 28.88
N ARG A 194 22.69 -18.53 28.50
CA ARG A 194 21.25 -18.73 28.77
C ARG A 194 20.60 -19.83 27.94
N MET A 195 21.17 -20.18 26.77
CA MET A 195 20.66 -21.28 25.94
C MET A 195 21.19 -22.65 26.38
N THR A 196 22.10 -22.70 27.35
CA THR A 196 22.53 -23.93 28.03
C THR A 196 22.04 -23.88 29.49
N PRO A 197 20.90 -24.51 29.84
CA PRO A 197 20.88 -25.97 30.00
C PRO A 197 19.51 -26.64 29.76
N TYR A 198 19.45 -27.56 28.81
CA TYR A 198 18.54 -28.71 28.86
C TYR A 198 19.27 -29.93 28.26
N SER A 199 20.38 -30.32 28.90
CA SER A 199 21.16 -31.52 28.56
C SER A 199 20.88 -32.68 29.53
N SER A 200 19.71 -32.70 30.16
CA SER A 200 19.27 -33.86 30.95
C SER A 200 17.75 -34.00 30.86
N CYS A 201 17.25 -34.25 29.64
CA CYS A 201 15.92 -34.83 29.50
C CYS A 201 16.11 -36.33 29.31
N SER A 202 15.78 -37.06 30.37
CA SER A 202 15.67 -38.51 30.41
C SER A 202 14.89 -39.03 29.21
N ARG A 203 15.43 -40.09 28.61
CA ARG A 203 14.80 -40.91 27.57
C ARG A 203 13.39 -41.29 28.01
N GLU A 204 12.37 -40.80 27.31
CA GLU A 204 11.18 -41.57 26.94
C GLU A 204 10.31 -40.76 25.96
N ASN A 205 9.94 -41.43 24.86
CA ASN A 205 8.93 -41.08 23.84
C ASN A 205 9.21 -40.02 22.77
N THR A 206 9.70 -40.53 21.63
CA THR A 206 9.14 -40.40 20.27
C THR A 206 8.54 -39.05 19.82
N LEU A 207 9.37 -38.20 19.17
CA LEU A 207 9.25 -37.80 17.76
C LEU A 207 10.33 -36.76 17.39
N ASN A 208 11.09 -37.09 16.34
CA ASN A 208 12.33 -36.46 15.89
C ASN A 208 12.18 -35.03 15.35
N VAL A 209 12.88 -34.07 15.98
CA VAL A 209 13.61 -33.00 15.29
C VAL A 209 14.90 -32.72 16.08
N CYS A 210 16.08 -32.99 15.48
CA CYS A 210 17.38 -32.83 16.14
C CYS A 210 17.71 -31.35 16.41
N PRO A 211 18.13 -30.96 17.64
CA PRO A 211 18.60 -29.61 17.96
C PRO A 211 19.95 -29.23 17.33
N GLU A 212 20.71 -30.19 16.81
CA GLU A 212 22.11 -30.01 16.40
C GLU A 212 22.27 -29.10 15.17
N GLU A 213 21.37 -29.16 14.18
CA GLU A 213 21.43 -28.31 12.98
C GLU A 213 21.29 -26.80 13.29
N LYS A 214 20.64 -26.44 14.40
CA LYS A 214 20.48 -25.01 14.78
C LYS A 214 21.75 -24.43 15.41
N LEU A 215 22.58 -25.26 16.03
CA LEU A 215 23.82 -24.83 16.67
C LEU A 215 24.93 -24.58 15.66
N GLU A 216 24.99 -25.38 14.59
CA GLU A 216 26.01 -25.26 13.55
C GLU A 216 25.89 -23.94 12.78
N VAL A 217 24.67 -23.56 12.39
CA VAL A 217 24.39 -22.28 11.71
C VAL A 217 24.77 -21.06 12.56
N ILE A 218 24.60 -21.16 13.89
CA ILE A 218 24.96 -20.08 14.81
C ILE A 218 26.49 -19.98 14.95
N ASN A 219 27.20 -21.11 15.07
CA ASN A 219 28.66 -21.12 15.19
C ASN A 219 29.32 -20.58 13.92
N THR A 220 28.84 -20.96 12.73
CA THR A 220 29.35 -20.41 11.46
C THR A 220 29.16 -18.89 11.36
N ALA A 221 28.02 -18.37 11.83
CA ALA A 221 27.76 -16.94 11.83
C ALA A 221 28.64 -16.15 12.81
N ILE A 222 29.10 -16.79 13.90
CA ILE A 222 30.04 -16.20 14.86
C ILE A 222 31.45 -16.16 14.26
N GLU A 223 31.93 -17.25 13.67
CA GLU A 223 33.27 -17.31 13.06
C GLU A 223 33.44 -16.33 11.89
N MET A 224 32.42 -16.21 11.03
CA MET A 224 32.43 -15.23 9.94
C MET A 224 32.50 -13.78 10.44
N LYS A 225 32.07 -13.50 11.66
CA LYS A 225 32.12 -12.14 12.25
C LYS A 225 33.40 -11.87 13.03
N LEU A 226 34.07 -12.89 13.55
CA LEU A 226 35.34 -12.72 14.26
C LEU A 226 36.53 -12.57 13.32
N ASN A 227 36.42 -13.10 12.09
CA ASN A 227 37.49 -13.08 11.09
C ASN A 227 37.37 -11.93 10.05
N ALA A 228 36.45 -10.99 10.23
CA ALA A 228 36.19 -9.86 9.33
C ALA A 228 36.46 -8.52 10.04
#